data_AF-A0A3S0GU30-F1
#
_entry.id   AF-A0A3S0GU30-F1
#
_cell.length_a   1.000
_cell.length_b   1.000
_cell.length_c   1.000
_cell.angle_alpha   90.00
_cell.angle_beta   90.00
_cell.angle_gamma   90.00
#
_symmetry.space_group_name_H-M   'P 1'
#
loop_
_entity.id
_entity.type
_entity.pdbx_description
1 polymer ?
#
loop_
_entity_poly.entity_id
_entity_poly.type
_entity_poly.pdbx_seq_one_letter_code
_entity_poly.pdbx_strand_id
1 'polypeptide(L)'
;MNHQERERQVVFALERLLTSEDPSPKRWRLASWGLGIALWLTLSATFFVCLMGPQVARGLLVVPFLAGFVGALRMYVTTITRQWSILSQFIDREAVRQRAAELRHSDVAR
;
A
#
# COMPACT_ATOMS: atom_id res chain seq x y z
N MET A 1 7.33 9.65 30.12
CA MET A 1 7.30 8.43 29.30
C MET A 1 8.61 7.72 29.48
N ASN A 2 8.61 6.60 30.19
CA ASN A 2 9.82 5.82 30.44
C ASN A 2 10.29 5.14 29.15
N HIS A 3 11.61 4.93 29.01
CA HIS A 3 12.20 4.24 27.86
C HIS A 3 11.53 2.88 27.58
N GLN A 4 11.15 2.17 28.64
CA GLN A 4 10.44 0.88 28.58
C GLN A 4 9.01 0.99 28.01
N GLU A 5 8.28 2.07 28.29
CA GLU A 5 6.93 2.27 27.73
C GLU A 5 6.98 2.54 26.23
N ARG A 6 8.01 3.27 25.78
CA ARG A 6 8.27 3.50 24.34
C ARG A 6 8.65 2.22 23.62
N GLU A 7 9.57 1.44 24.18
CA GLU A 7 9.98 0.14 23.63
C GLU A 7 8.75 -0.79 23.52
N ARG A 8 7.92 -0.84 24.56
CA ARG A 8 6.69 -1.63 24.56
C ARG A 8 5.71 -1.20 23.47
N GLN A 9 5.39 0.09 23.36
CA GLN A 9 4.48 0.59 22.33
C GLN A 9 4.97 0.25 20.92
N VAL A 10 6.28 0.38 20.68
CA VAL A 10 6.89 0.05 19.39
C VAL A 10 6.84 -1.46 19.11
N VAL A 11 7.23 -2.31 20.07
CA VAL A 11 7.25 -3.77 19.90
C VAL A 11 5.85 -4.34 19.72
N PHE A 12 4.86 -3.89 20.49
CA PHE A 12 3.47 -4.30 20.31
C PHE A 12 2.85 -3.77 19.02
N ALA A 13 3.19 -2.55 18.60
CA ALA A 13 2.75 -2.02 17.31
C ALA A 13 3.36 -2.83 16.15
N LEU A 14 4.64 -3.20 16.25
CA LEU A 14 5.32 -4.08 15.29
C LEU A 14 4.73 -5.49 15.28
N GLU A 15 4.50 -6.09 16.44
CA GLU A 15 3.84 -7.39 16.55
C GLU A 15 2.46 -7.32 15.90
N ARG A 16 1.67 -6.28 16.21
CA ARG A 16 0.35 -6.09 15.59
C ARG A 16 0.49 -5.90 14.09
N LEU A 17 1.43 -5.10 13.58
CA LEU A 17 1.68 -4.94 12.14
C LEU A 17 2.10 -6.25 11.44
N LEU A 18 2.81 -7.13 12.14
CA LEU A 18 3.27 -8.42 11.62
C LEU A 18 2.23 -9.54 11.77
N THR A 19 1.24 -9.38 12.66
CA THR A 19 0.23 -10.39 13.01
C THR A 19 -1.16 -10.03 12.48
N SER A 20 -1.50 -8.74 12.42
CA SER A 20 -2.69 -8.23 11.77
C SER A 20 -2.43 -8.18 10.28
N GLU A 21 -2.85 -9.24 9.61
CA GLU A 21 -2.91 -9.35 8.16
C GLU A 21 -1.53 -9.24 7.49
N ASP A 22 -1.05 -10.36 6.94
CA ASP A 22 -0.39 -10.28 5.65
C ASP A 22 -1.15 -9.23 4.83
N PRO A 23 -0.54 -8.13 4.36
CA PRO A 23 -1.15 -7.35 3.31
C PRO A 23 -1.19 -8.31 2.15
N SER A 24 -2.28 -9.09 2.06
CA SER A 24 -2.24 -10.31 1.28
C SER A 24 -1.88 -9.84 -0.11
N PRO A 25 -0.79 -10.35 -0.71
CA PRO A 25 -0.37 -9.89 -2.02
C PRO A 25 -1.55 -9.97 -2.99
N LYS A 26 -2.52 -10.85 -2.72
CA LYS A 26 -3.84 -10.92 -3.36
C LYS A 26 -4.66 -9.63 -3.34
N ARG A 27 -4.88 -8.95 -2.20
CA ARG A 27 -5.70 -7.71 -2.11
C ARG A 27 -5.03 -6.56 -2.85
N TRP A 28 -3.74 -6.33 -2.63
CA TRP A 28 -2.98 -5.30 -3.32
C TRP A 28 -2.82 -5.59 -4.82
N ARG A 29 -2.71 -6.87 -5.20
CA ARG A 29 -2.69 -7.30 -6.61
C ARG A 29 -4.06 -7.13 -7.28
N LEU A 30 -5.17 -7.38 -6.57
CA LEU A 30 -6.53 -7.10 -7.06
C LEU A 30 -6.75 -5.59 -7.23
N ALA A 31 -6.32 -4.77 -6.27
CA ALA A 31 -6.37 -3.31 -6.37
C ALA A 31 -5.51 -2.80 -7.54
N SER A 32 -4.30 -3.33 -7.72
CA SER A 32 -3.44 -3.02 -8.88
C SER A 32 -4.08 -3.44 -10.20
N TRP A 33 -4.72 -4.61 -10.26
CA TRP A 33 -5.47 -5.08 -11.43
C TRP A 33 -6.65 -4.16 -11.76
N GLY A 34 -7.46 -3.80 -10.76
CA GLY A 34 -8.57 -2.86 -10.91
C GLY A 34 -8.11 -1.48 -11.41
N LEU A 35 -7.01 -0.96 -10.85
CA LEU A 35 -6.37 0.27 -11.34
C LEU A 35 -5.85 0.13 -12.78
N GLY A 36 -5.43 -1.07 -13.20
CA GLY A 36 -5.05 -1.36 -14.59
C GLY A 36 -6.23 -1.27 -15.54
N ILE A 37 -7.37 -1.85 -15.16
CA ILE A 37 -8.61 -1.78 -15.95
C ILE A 37 -9.07 -0.31 -16.04
N ALA A 38 -9.08 0.42 -14.92
CA ALA A 38 -9.43 1.83 -14.90
C ALA A 38 -8.50 2.67 -15.80
N LEU A 39 -7.19 2.43 -15.74
CA LEU A 39 -6.21 3.08 -16.61
C LEU A 39 -6.52 2.82 -18.08
N TRP A 40 -6.76 1.56 -18.44
CA TRP A 40 -7.08 1.17 -19.81
C TRP A 40 -8.36 1.84 -20.33
N LEU A 41 -9.41 1.90 -19.51
CA LEU A 41 -10.65 2.60 -19.84
C LEU A 41 -10.42 4.10 -20.04
N THR A 42 -9.67 4.76 -19.15
CA THR A 42 -9.35 6.19 -19.28
C THR A 42 -8.49 6.51 -20.50
N LEU A 43 -7.54 5.64 -20.86
CA LEU A 43 -6.72 5.79 -22.07
C LEU A 43 -7.55 5.59 -23.34
N SER A 44 -8.41 4.58 -23.39
CA SER A 44 -9.34 4.35 -24.50
C SER A 44 -10.29 5.54 -24.69
N ALA A 45 -10.82 6.09 -23.59
CA ALA A 45 -11.64 7.30 -23.62
C ALA A 45 -10.85 8.52 -24.11
N THR A 46 -9.61 8.69 -23.65
CA THR A 46 -8.71 9.77 -24.12
C THR A 46 -8.46 9.65 -25.63
N PHE A 47 -8.15 8.46 -26.10
CA PHE A 47 -7.90 8.18 -27.51
C PHE A 47 -9.13 8.46 -28.38
N PHE A 48 -10.31 8.04 -27.92
CA PHE A 48 -11.58 8.32 -28.61
C PHE A 48 -11.89 9.83 -28.69
N VAL A 49 -11.64 10.58 -27.61
CA VAL A 49 -11.78 12.04 -27.58
C VAL A 49 -10.81 12.70 -28.57
N CYS A 50 -9.58 12.20 -28.69
CA CYS A 50 -8.62 12.69 -29.68
C CYS A 50 -9.08 12.45 -31.13
N LEU A 51 -9.75 11.31 -31.40
CA LEU A 51 -10.27 10.97 -32.73
C LEU A 51 -11.53 11.76 -33.12
N MET A 52 -12.36 12.14 -32.15
CA MET A 52 -13.60 12.92 -32.36
C MET A 52 -13.35 14.41 -32.73
N GLY A 53 -12.10 14.85 -32.78
CA GLY A 53 -11.72 16.18 -33.28
C GLY A 53 -11.93 17.35 -32.30
N PRO A 54 -11.50 18.57 -32.68
CA PRO A 54 -11.35 19.72 -31.79
C PRO A 54 -12.66 20.28 -31.22
N GLN A 55 -13.82 19.81 -31.70
CA GLN A 55 -15.14 20.24 -31.23
C GLN A 55 -15.45 19.72 -29.81
N VAL A 56 -14.83 18.60 -29.42
CA VAL A 56 -14.98 17.96 -28.09
C VAL A 56 -13.85 18.38 -27.13
N ALA A 57 -12.71 18.81 -27.67
CA ALA A 57 -11.46 19.05 -26.94
C ALA A 57 -11.50 20.20 -25.91
N ARG A 58 -12.41 21.17 -26.04
CA ARG A 58 -12.46 22.33 -25.11
C ARG A 58 -13.01 21.99 -23.71
N GLY A 59 -13.66 20.83 -23.52
CA GLY A 59 -14.22 20.42 -22.23
C GLY A 59 -13.60 19.17 -21.59
N LEU A 60 -12.70 18.47 -22.30
CA LEU A 60 -12.30 17.09 -21.95
C LEU A 60 -10.80 16.91 -21.67
N LEU A 61 -10.07 17.98 -21.34
CA LEU A 61 -8.71 17.89 -20.79
C LEU A 61 -8.62 17.09 -19.48
N VAL A 62 -9.76 16.83 -18.84
CA VAL A 62 -9.87 16.02 -17.62
C VAL A 62 -9.54 14.54 -17.88
N VAL A 63 -9.83 14.00 -19.07
CA VAL A 63 -9.61 12.58 -19.39
C VAL A 63 -8.13 12.18 -19.45
N PRO A 64 -7.24 12.91 -20.15
CA PRO A 64 -5.80 12.60 -20.11
C PRO A 64 -5.19 12.83 -18.73
N PHE A 65 -5.67 13.81 -17.95
CA PHE A 65 -5.26 14.01 -16.56
C PHE A 65 -5.65 12.83 -15.67
N LEU A 66 -6.88 12.32 -15.79
CA LEU A 66 -7.33 11.13 -15.08
C LEU A 66 -6.51 9.90 -15.48
N ALA A 67 -6.20 9.71 -16.76
CA ALA A 67 -5.35 8.62 -17.22
C ALA A 67 -3.94 8.70 -16.60
N GLY A 68 -3.33 9.89 -16.59
CA GLY A 68 -2.04 10.12 -15.92
C GLY A 68 -2.09 9.83 -14.41
N PHE A 69 -3.14 10.32 -13.72
CA PHE A 69 -3.31 10.12 -12.29
C PHE A 69 -3.50 8.64 -11.91
N VAL A 70 -4.36 7.91 -12.63
CA VAL A 70 -4.59 6.48 -12.39
C VAL A 70 -3.32 5.67 -12.70
N GLY A 71 -2.54 6.06 -13.71
CA GLY A 71 -1.25 5.46 -14.03
C GLY A 71 -0.22 5.66 -12.91
N ALA A 72 -0.08 6.88 -12.40
CA ALA A 72 0.79 7.20 -11.28
C ALA A 72 0.38 6.44 -10.01
N LEU A 73 -0.92 6.37 -9.72
CA LEU A 73 -1.47 5.64 -8.57
C LEU A 73 -1.19 4.14 -8.67
N ARG A 74 -1.36 3.54 -9.85
CA ARG A 74 -0.99 2.14 -10.10
C ARG A 74 0.49 1.89 -9.83
N MET A 75 1.36 2.77 -10.34
CA MET A 75 2.81 2.65 -10.19
C MET A 75 3.24 2.77 -8.72
N TYR A 76 2.63 3.70 -7.97
CA TYR A 76 2.83 3.86 -6.53
C TYR A 76 2.44 2.61 -5.74
N VAL A 77 1.24 2.07 -6.02
CA VAL A 77 0.74 0.84 -5.37
C VAL A 77 1.64 -0.36 -5.66
N THR A 78 2.05 -0.56 -6.91
CA THR A 78 2.97 -1.66 -7.26
C THR A 78 4.34 -1.51 -6.60
N THR A 79 4.84 -0.28 -6.48
CA THR A 79 6.13 0.00 -5.85
C THR A 79 6.07 -0.31 -4.35
N ILE A 80 5.05 0.17 -3.65
CA ILE A 80 4.86 -0.12 -2.22
C ILE A 80 4.69 -1.61 -1.98
N THR A 81 3.87 -2.29 -2.78
CA THR A 81 3.65 -3.74 -2.63
C THR A 81 4.96 -4.51 -2.75
N ARG A 82 5.83 -4.10 -3.69
CA ARG A 82 7.14 -4.73 -3.91
C ARG A 82 8.14 -4.38 -2.80
N GLN A 83 8.19 -3.12 -2.37
CA GLN A 83 9.07 -2.68 -1.28
C GLN A 83 8.67 -3.29 0.07
N TRP A 84 7.38 -3.43 0.34
CA TRP A 84 6.86 -4.06 1.55
C TRP A 84 7.29 -5.52 1.65
N SER A 85 7.25 -6.26 0.53
CA SER A 85 7.73 -7.64 0.49
C SER A 85 9.21 -7.73 0.89
N ILE A 86 10.04 -6.81 0.42
CA ILE A 86 11.47 -6.76 0.75
C ILE A 86 11.64 -6.38 2.23
N LEU A 87 10.98 -5.33 2.70
CA LEU A 87 11.06 -4.87 4.09
C LEU A 87 10.63 -5.97 5.07
N SER A 88 9.58 -6.72 4.73
CA SER A 88 9.06 -7.82 5.55
C SER A 88 9.99 -9.02 5.67
N GLN A 89 10.96 -9.18 4.74
CA GLN A 89 12.00 -10.21 4.82
C GLN A 89 13.13 -9.82 5.78
N PHE A 90 13.37 -8.52 5.99
CA PHE A 90 14.39 -8.01 6.91
C PHE A 90 13.87 -7.87 8.35
N ILE A 91 12.56 -7.94 8.57
CA ILE A 91 11.98 -7.92 9.90
C ILE A 91 11.92 -9.36 10.42
N ASP A 92 12.82 -9.69 11.35
CA ASP A 92 12.85 -10.98 12.02
C ASP A 92 11.59 -11.13 12.92
N ARG A 93 10.59 -11.79 12.37
CA ARG A 93 9.28 -12.01 13.03
C ARG A 93 9.43 -12.80 14.32
N GLU A 94 10.42 -13.67 14.41
CA GLU A 94 10.67 -14.49 15.60
C GLU A 94 11.27 -13.63 16.71
N ALA A 95 12.25 -12.79 16.40
CA ALA A 95 12.83 -11.86 17.37
C ALA A 95 11.78 -10.88 17.94
N VAL A 96 10.90 -10.34 17.09
CA VAL A 96 9.83 -9.43 17.54
C VAL A 96 8.81 -10.16 18.44
N ARG A 97 8.42 -11.39 18.09
CA ARG A 97 7.48 -12.19 18.90
C ARG A 97 8.08 -12.63 20.23
N GLN A 98 9.35 -13.04 20.25
CA GLN A 98 10.07 -13.38 21.48
C GLN A 98 10.15 -12.16 22.40
N ARG A 99 10.53 -10.99 21.86
CA ARG A 99 10.63 -9.76 22.65
C ARG A 99 9.27 -9.26 23.16
N ALA A 100 8.21 -9.40 22.36
CA ALA A 100 6.85 -9.11 22.78
C ALA A 100 6.38 -10.05 23.91
N ALA A 101 6.76 -11.33 23.87
CA ALA A 101 6.46 -12.30 24.92
C ALA A 101 7.23 -12.00 26.23
N GLU A 102 8.51 -11.65 26.14
CA GLU A 102 9.33 -11.19 27.28
C GLU A 102 8.73 -9.95 27.96
N LEU A 103 8.29 -8.97 27.16
CA LEU A 103 7.65 -7.75 27.64
C LEU A 103 6.24 -7.98 28.23
N ARG A 104 5.55 -9.07 27.88
CA ARG A 104 4.28 -9.48 28.51
C ARG A 104 4.50 -10.16 29.86
N HIS A 105 5.53 -11.00 29.98
CA HIS A 105 5.80 -11.75 31.21
C HIS A 105 6.45 -10.89 32.31
N SER A 106 7.21 -9.87 31.94
CA SER A 106 7.80 -8.91 32.89
C SER A 106 6.77 -8.03 33.61
N ASP A 107 5.57 -7.84 33.04
CA ASP A 107 4.43 -7.16 33.68
C ASP A 107 3.70 -8.04 34.71
N VAL A 108 3.78 -9.38 34.59
CA VAL A 108 3.10 -10.32 35.50
C VAL A 108 3.90 -10.55 36.79
N ALA A 109 5.20 -10.23 36.77
CA ALA A 109 6.11 -10.40 37.90
C ALA A 109 6.22 -9.14 38.80
N ARG A 110 5.48 -8.07 38.51
CA ARG A 110 5.35 -6.86 39.34
C ARG A 110 3.97 -6.79 39.98
#